data_AF-A0A2G9H9W2-F1
#
_entry.id   AF-A0A2G9H9W2-F1
#
_cell.length_a   1.000
_cell.length_b   1.000
_cell.length_c   1.000
_cell.angle_alpha   90.00
_cell.angle_beta   90.00
_cell.angle_gamma   90.00
#
_symmetry.space_group_name_H-M   'P 1'
#
loop_
_entity.id
_entity.type
_entity.pdbx_description
1 polymer ?
#
loop_
_entity_poly.entity_id
_entity_poly.type
_entity_poly.pdbx_seq_one_letter_code
_entity_poly.pdbx_strand_id
1 'polypeptide(L)'
;MASHNFLLALLLLFHFQKAEPKSMAMASGDSCKRKCRDIKIPYPFGMNKEHCYLDETFEVKCNHSIGSTSLAWIEGGEIDFISLPTHSLRIKGVPHVLFHR
;
A
#
# COMPACT_ATOMS: atom_id res chain seq x y z
N MET A 1 44.95 -24.96 17.91
CA MET A 1 43.76 -24.28 18.47
C MET A 1 43.46 -22.90 17.84
N ALA A 2 44.41 -22.26 17.14
CA ALA A 2 44.16 -20.97 16.45
C ALA A 2 43.39 -21.09 15.12
N SER A 3 43.56 -22.21 14.40
CA SER A 3 42.94 -22.45 13.08
C SER A 3 41.41 -22.58 13.12
N HIS A 4 40.88 -23.25 14.16
CA HIS A 4 39.43 -23.43 14.33
C HIS A 4 38.71 -22.10 14.64
N ASN A 5 39.33 -21.25 15.47
CA ASN A 5 38.81 -19.92 15.78
C ASN A 5 38.81 -19.00 14.55
N PHE A 6 39.78 -19.17 13.65
CA PHE A 6 39.85 -18.40 12.40
C PHE A 6 38.75 -18.83 11.40
N LEU A 7 38.49 -20.14 11.30
CA LEU A 7 37.39 -20.70 10.51
C LEU A 7 36.01 -20.25 11.01
N LEU A 8 35.81 -20.23 12.34
CA LEU A 8 34.58 -19.72 12.96
C LEU A 8 34.37 -18.22 12.69
N ALA A 9 35.44 -17.43 12.71
CA ALA A 9 35.38 -15.99 12.41
C ALA A 9 34.99 -15.72 10.94
N LEU A 10 35.49 -16.52 9.99
CA LEU A 10 35.10 -16.39 8.57
C LEU A 10 33.63 -16.76 8.32
N LEU A 11 33.10 -17.77 9.02
CA LEU A 11 31.70 -18.19 8.89
C LEU A 11 30.72 -17.12 9.41
N LEU A 12 31.08 -16.40 10.49
CA LEU A 12 30.26 -15.31 11.03
C LEU A 12 30.16 -14.10 10.09
N LEU A 13 31.21 -13.83 9.30
CA LEU A 13 31.21 -12.75 8.31
C LEU A 13 30.28 -13.04 7.12
N PHE A 14 30.06 -14.32 6.78
CA PHE A 14 29.12 -14.73 5.72
C PHE A 14 27.65 -14.60 6.12
N HIS A 15 27.31 -14.58 7.41
CA HIS A 15 25.94 -14.37 7.88
C HIS A 15 25.51 -12.90 7.89
N PHE A 16 26.46 -11.95 7.81
CA PHE A 16 26.17 -10.54 7.57
C PHE A 16 25.95 -10.25 6.08
N GLN A 17 25.21 -11.12 5.38
CA GLN A 17 24.66 -10.81 4.08
C GLN A 17 23.58 -9.75 4.24
N LYS A 18 24.07 -8.51 4.20
CA LYS A 18 23.42 -7.27 3.81
C LYS A 18 22.06 -7.53 3.16
N ALA A 19 21.00 -7.44 3.97
CA ALA A 19 19.68 -7.21 3.44
C ALA A 19 19.74 -5.82 2.79
N GLU A 20 19.92 -5.78 1.48
CA GLU A 20 19.54 -4.58 0.74
C GLU A 20 18.06 -4.39 0.99
N PRO A 21 17.61 -3.25 1.55
CA PRO A 21 16.21 -2.93 1.45
C PRO A 21 15.94 -2.91 -0.05
N LYS A 22 15.15 -3.87 -0.55
CA LYS A 22 14.42 -3.64 -1.79
C LYS A 22 13.64 -2.39 -1.48
N SER A 23 14.15 -1.25 -1.93
CA SER A 23 13.38 -0.04 -1.98
C SER A 23 12.13 -0.45 -2.72
N MET A 24 11.02 -0.59 -1.99
CA MET A 24 9.69 -0.40 -2.53
C MET A 24 9.64 1.08 -2.92
N ALA A 25 10.45 1.45 -3.91
CA ALA A 25 10.07 2.45 -4.87
C ALA A 25 8.85 1.84 -5.56
N MET A 26 7.72 1.87 -4.83
CA MET A 26 6.40 1.66 -5.38
C MET A 26 6.40 2.47 -6.65
N ALA A 27 5.89 1.87 -7.72
CA ALA A 27 5.61 2.57 -8.95
C ALA A 27 4.71 3.78 -8.62
N SER A 28 5.34 4.90 -8.27
CA SER A 28 4.85 6.24 -8.49
C SER A 28 5.02 6.59 -9.96
N GLY A 29 5.47 5.63 -10.78
CA GLY A 29 5.44 5.69 -12.22
C GLY A 29 4.05 6.11 -12.67
N ASP A 30 4.04 6.97 -13.66
CA ASP A 30 2.86 7.55 -14.31
C ASP A 30 1.80 6.51 -14.77
N SER A 31 2.06 5.21 -14.62
CA SER A 31 1.14 4.11 -14.85
C SER A 31 0.01 3.96 -13.83
N CYS A 32 0.18 4.44 -12.60
CA CYS A 32 -0.84 4.32 -11.55
C CYS A 32 -1.73 5.56 -11.47
N LYS A 33 -2.98 5.45 -11.90
CA LYS A 33 -3.96 6.54 -11.78
C LYS A 33 -4.26 6.80 -10.31
N ARG A 34 -3.82 7.95 -9.78
CA ARG A 34 -3.96 8.33 -8.35
C ARG A 34 -5.12 9.28 -8.05
N LYS A 35 -5.98 9.52 -9.02
CA LYS A 35 -7.10 10.44 -8.88
C LYS A 35 -8.36 9.82 -9.49
N CYS A 36 -9.41 9.72 -8.69
CA CYS A 36 -10.75 9.43 -9.15
C CYS A 36 -11.59 10.69 -8.90
N ARG A 37 -12.01 11.37 -9.96
CA ARG A 37 -12.67 12.70 -9.87
C ARG A 37 -11.84 13.64 -9.00
N ASP A 38 -12.35 14.11 -7.87
CA ASP A 38 -11.66 15.06 -6.97
C ASP A 38 -10.95 14.36 -5.80
N ILE A 39 -11.06 13.03 -5.71
CA ILE A 39 -10.47 12.24 -4.64
C ILE A 39 -9.06 11.82 -5.02
N LYS A 40 -8.10 12.24 -4.20
CA LYS A 40 -6.72 11.76 -4.27
C LYS A 40 -6.62 10.39 -3.60
N ILE A 41 -6.01 9.43 -4.29
CA ILE A 41 -5.87 8.03 -3.86
C ILE A 41 -4.38 7.75 -3.60
N PRO A 42 -3.92 7.90 -2.35
CA PRO A 42 -2.53 7.67 -1.99
C PRO A 42 -2.28 6.17 -1.75
N TYR A 43 -1.03 5.73 -1.90
CA TYR A 43 -0.65 4.36 -1.52
C TYR A 43 -0.85 4.21 0.00
N PRO A 44 -1.36 3.08 0.54
CA PRO A 44 -1.54 1.75 -0.05
C PRO A 44 -2.74 1.57 -0.98
N PHE A 45 -3.60 2.58 -1.15
CA PHE A 45 -4.75 2.54 -2.04
C PHE A 45 -4.37 2.78 -3.51
N GLY A 46 -5.12 2.16 -4.41
CA GLY A 46 -4.91 2.29 -5.85
C GLY A 46 -6.03 1.72 -6.69
N MET A 47 -5.92 1.82 -8.01
CA MET A 47 -6.91 1.30 -8.97
C MET A 47 -6.21 0.68 -10.19
N ASN A 48 -6.97 -0.11 -10.94
CA ASN A 48 -6.65 -0.66 -12.27
C ASN A 48 -5.56 -1.75 -12.32
N LYS A 49 -4.38 -1.54 -11.73
CA LYS A 49 -3.26 -2.49 -11.84
C LYS A 49 -2.87 -3.01 -10.45
N GLU A 50 -2.55 -4.30 -10.35
CA GLU A 50 -2.19 -4.98 -9.09
C GLU A 50 -1.03 -4.30 -8.34
N HIS A 51 -0.11 -3.65 -9.04
CA HIS A 51 1.03 -2.93 -8.42
C HIS A 51 0.67 -1.51 -7.94
N CYS A 52 -0.57 -1.05 -8.12
CA CYS A 52 -0.98 0.29 -7.72
C CYS A 52 -1.59 0.34 -6.32
N TYR A 53 -1.93 -0.82 -5.74
CA TYR A 53 -2.43 -0.98 -4.38
C TYR A 53 -1.60 -2.03 -3.64
N LEU A 54 -1.67 -2.05 -2.30
CA LEU A 54 -0.93 -3.01 -1.48
C LEU A 54 -1.45 -4.44 -1.64
N ASP A 55 -2.77 -4.59 -1.64
CA ASP A 55 -3.51 -5.83 -1.88
C ASP A 55 -4.97 -5.49 -2.26
N GLU A 56 -5.79 -6.50 -2.56
CA GLU A 56 -7.17 -6.35 -3.03
C GLU A 56 -8.08 -5.56 -2.08
N THR A 57 -7.78 -5.54 -0.76
CA THR A 57 -8.55 -4.73 0.21
C THR A 57 -8.31 -3.23 0.05
N PHE A 58 -7.20 -2.85 -0.58
CA PHE A 58 -6.85 -1.47 -0.92
C PHE A 58 -7.22 -1.09 -2.35
N GLU A 59 -7.89 -1.99 -3.09
CA GLU A 59 -8.42 -1.68 -4.41
C GLU A 59 -9.57 -0.67 -4.31
N VAL A 60 -9.43 0.42 -5.07
CA VAL A 60 -10.45 1.45 -5.27
C VAL A 60 -11.10 1.25 -6.63
N LYS A 61 -12.43 1.08 -6.62
CA LYS A 61 -13.25 1.06 -7.83
C LYS A 61 -13.78 2.46 -8.11
N CYS A 62 -13.40 3.00 -9.27
CA CYS A 62 -13.79 4.33 -9.73
C CYS A 62 -14.84 4.21 -10.85
N ASN A 63 -16.10 4.48 -10.55
CA ASN A 63 -17.17 4.47 -11.54
C ASN A 63 -17.43 5.88 -12.08
N HIS A 64 -16.88 6.17 -13.26
CA HIS A 64 -17.04 7.46 -13.92
C HIS A 64 -18.47 7.70 -14.43
N SER A 65 -19.22 6.65 -14.76
CA SER A 65 -20.57 6.76 -15.34
C SER A 65 -21.63 7.11 -14.30
N ILE A 66 -21.51 6.55 -13.10
CA ILE A 66 -22.44 6.76 -11.97
C ILE A 66 -21.90 7.83 -11.01
N GLY A 67 -20.61 8.17 -11.14
CA GLY A 67 -19.95 9.19 -10.33
C GLY A 67 -19.51 8.70 -8.95
N SER A 68 -19.50 7.39 -8.69
CA SER A 68 -19.14 6.83 -7.39
C SER A 68 -17.68 6.35 -7.32
N THR A 69 -17.08 6.46 -6.14
CA THR A 69 -15.78 5.90 -5.81
C THR A 69 -15.96 4.99 -4.60
N SER A 70 -15.61 3.71 -4.68
CA SER A 70 -15.81 2.77 -3.58
C SER A 70 -14.58 1.92 -3.33
N LEU A 71 -14.46 1.38 -2.12
CA LEU A 71 -13.52 0.30 -1.84
C LEU A 71 -14.12 -1.03 -2.32
N ALA A 72 -13.30 -1.90 -2.88
CA ALA A 72 -13.77 -3.17 -3.45
C ALA A 72 -14.50 -4.06 -2.42
N TRP A 73 -14.15 -3.97 -1.14
CA TRP A 73 -14.73 -4.74 -0.05
C TRP A 73 -15.94 -4.09 0.64
N ILE A 74 -16.28 -2.84 0.29
CA ILE A 74 -17.41 -2.13 0.90
C ILE A 74 -18.55 -2.05 -0.11
N GLU A 75 -19.62 -2.80 0.16
CA GLU A 75 -20.86 -2.69 -0.61
C GLU A 75 -21.59 -1.39 -0.27
N GLY A 76 -21.93 -0.60 -1.29
CA GLY A 76 -22.71 0.64 -1.13
C GLY A 76 -21.96 1.83 -0.51
N GLY A 77 -20.67 1.71 -0.20
CA GLY A 77 -19.88 2.80 0.37
C GLY A 77 -19.29 3.72 -0.69
N GLU A 78 -19.60 5.02 -0.61
CA GLU A 78 -18.94 6.05 -1.45
C GLU A 78 -17.84 6.76 -0.66
N ILE A 79 -16.58 6.62 -1.09
CA ILE A 79 -15.43 7.33 -0.53
C ILE A 79 -15.61 8.83 -0.80
N ASP A 80 -15.40 9.64 0.25
CA ASP A 80 -15.38 11.10 0.16
C ASP A 80 -13.96 11.64 0.38
N PHE A 81 -13.18 11.00 1.25
CA PHE A 81 -11.85 11.48 1.61
C PHE A 81 -10.92 10.39 2.17
N ILE A 82 -9.64 10.48 1.83
CA ILE A 82 -8.57 9.62 2.35
C ILE A 82 -7.41 10.51 2.84
N SER A 83 -7.01 10.35 4.11
CA SER A 83 -5.82 11.01 4.67
C SER A 83 -4.95 10.02 5.41
N LEU A 84 -3.71 9.91 4.95
CA LEU A 84 -2.67 9.12 5.61
C LEU A 84 -2.12 9.76 6.88
N PRO A 85 -1.83 11.08 6.94
CA PRO A 85 -1.31 11.70 8.17
C PRO A 85 -2.21 11.47 9.38
N THR A 86 -3.53 11.43 9.15
CA THR A 86 -4.54 11.26 10.20
C THR A 86 -5.19 9.88 10.21
N HIS A 87 -4.71 8.94 9.38
CA HIS A 87 -5.27 7.59 9.22
C HIS A 87 -6.80 7.56 9.07
N SER A 88 -7.36 8.51 8.33
CA SER A 88 -8.81 8.68 8.23
C SER A 88 -9.33 8.36 6.83
N LEU A 89 -10.29 7.45 6.76
CA LEU A 89 -11.14 7.23 5.60
C LEU A 89 -12.57 7.70 5.92
N ARG A 90 -13.11 8.59 5.08
CA ARG A 90 -14.50 9.03 5.17
C ARG A 90 -15.30 8.41 4.03
N ILE A 91 -16.40 7.78 4.40
CA ILE A 91 -17.37 7.19 3.46
C ILE A 91 -18.71 7.88 3.71
N LYS A 92 -19.37 8.31 2.65
CA LYS A 92 -20.70 8.91 2.76
C LYS A 92 -21.68 7.90 3.37
N GLY A 93 -22.41 8.35 4.40
CA GLY A 93 -23.41 7.51 5.06
C GLY A 93 -22.86 6.48 6.05
N VAL A 94 -21.54 6.39 6.27
CA VAL A 94 -20.95 5.49 7.26
C VAL A 94 -20.11 6.31 8.26
N PRO A 95 -20.41 6.25 9.57
CA PRO A 95 -19.61 6.94 10.57
C PRO A 95 -18.25 6.24 10.71
N HIS A 96 -17.22 6.85 10.12
CA HIS A 96 -15.79 6.54 10.27
C HIS A 96 -15.40 5.05 10.18
N VAL A 97 -14.76 4.66 9.08
CA VAL A 97 -14.13 3.34 8.98
C VAL A 97 -12.74 3.43 9.60
N LEU A 98 -12.53 2.72 10.72
CA LEU A 98 -11.21 2.48 11.28
C LEU A 98 -10.59 1.31 10.53
N PHE A 99 -9.39 1.51 9.99
CA PHE A 99 -8.59 0.42 9.45
C PHE A 99 -8.10 -0.44 10.62
N HIS A 100 -8.87 -1.47 10.98
CA HIS A 100 -8.40 -2.50 11.89
C HIS A 100 -7.60 -3.52 11.08
N ARG A 101 -6.35 -3.71 11.53
CA ARG A 101 -5.35 -4.64 11.01
C ARG A 101 -5.81 -6.08 11.04
#